data_AF-A0A2U3AN60-F1
#
_entry.id   AF-A0A2U3AN60-F1
#
_cell.length_a   1.000
_cell.length_b   1.000
_cell.length_c   1.000
_cell.angle_alpha   90.00
_cell.angle_beta   90.00
_cell.angle_gamma   90.00
#
_symmetry.space_group_name_H-M   'P 1'
#
loop_
_entity.id
_entity.type
_entity.pdbx_description
1 polymer ?
#
loop_
_entity_poly.entity_id
_entity_poly.type
_entity_poly.pdbx_seq_one_letter_code
_entity_poly.pdbx_strand_id
1 'polypeptide(L)' 'MNIYSHLDRKKQVQFAVGMAALDGGTPSAFTKNLLTEYENGRVTSDQLKQAILKKYAKTSN' A
#
# COMPACT_ATOMS: atom_id res chain seq x y z
N MET A 1 -10.59 -1.61 -19.52
CA MET A 1 -10.06 -2.07 -18.22
C MET A 1 -8.74 -1.33 -18.02
N ASN A 2 -8.69 -0.32 -17.14
CA ASN A 2 -7.50 0.52 -16.99
C ASN A 2 -6.45 -0.25 -16.18
N ILE A 3 -5.63 -1.01 -16.90
CA ILE A 3 -4.52 -1.77 -16.37
C ILE A 3 -3.42 -0.74 -16.11
N TYR A 4 -3.44 -0.07 -14.95
CA TYR A 4 -2.22 0.59 -14.49
C TYR A 4 -1.11 -0.46 -14.59
N SER A 5 -0.09 -0.16 -15.38
CA SER A 5 0.97 -1.13 -15.62
C SER A 5 1.63 -1.47 -14.26
N HIS A 6 2.21 -2.66 -14.11
CA HIS A 6 2.98 -3.00 -12.91
C HIS A 6 3.97 -1.88 -12.54
N LEU A 7 4.53 -1.21 -13.55
CA LEU A 7 5.40 -0.05 -13.40
C LEU A 7 4.71 1.16 -12.74
N ASP A 8 3.46 1.46 -13.09
CA ASP A 8 2.72 2.58 -12.50
C ASP A 8 2.42 2.32 -11.03
N ARG A 9 2.01 1.09 -10.68
CA ARG A 9 1.77 0.71 -9.28
C ARG A 9 3.06 0.78 -8.46
N LYS A 10 4.17 0.29 -9.00
CA LYS A 10 5.49 0.39 -8.35
C LYS A 10 5.90 1.85 -8.11
N LYS A 11 5.71 2.74 -9.10
CA LYS A 11 5.99 4.18 -8.94
C LYS A 11 5.13 4.81 -7.83
N GLN A 12 3.84 4.49 -7.79
CA GLN A 12 2.93 4.97 -6.74
C GLN A 12 3.38 4.51 -5.34
N VAL A 13 3.74 3.23 -5.20
CA VAL A 13 4.22 2.68 -3.93
C VAL A 13 5.53 3.33 -3.50
N GLN A 14 6.52 3.41 -4.40
CA GLN A 14 7.80 4.06 -4.10
C GLN A 14 7.63 5.52 -3.70
N PHE A 15 6.73 6.24 -4.37
CA PHE A 15 6.42 7.63 -4.03
C PHE A 15 5.81 7.74 -2.63
N ALA A 16 4.78 6.94 -2.32
CA ALA A 16 4.13 6.97 -1.01
C ALA A 16 5.08 6.56 0.13
N VAL A 17 5.91 5.53 -0.08
CA VAL A 17 6.93 5.11 0.89
C VAL A 17 7.99 6.19 1.08
N GLY A 18 8.42 6.84 -0.01
CA GLY A 18 9.36 7.96 0.04
C GLY A 18 8.82 9.15 0.83
N MET A 19 7.57 9.55 0.60
CA MET A 19 6.89 10.60 1.35
C MET A 19 6.79 10.25 2.84
N ALA A 20 6.36 9.03 3.16
CA ALA A 20 6.31 8.58 4.54
C ALA A 20 7.70 8.60 5.21
N ALA A 21 8.77 8.23 4.48
CA ALA A 21 10.14 8.25 5.00
C ALA A 21 10.65 9.66 5.29
N LEU A 22 10.25 10.67 4.50
CA LEU A 22 10.57 12.08 4.82
C LEU A 22 9.95 12.52 6.14
N ASP A 23 8.76 12.03 6.46
CA ASP A 23 8.07 12.28 7.73
C ASP A 23 8.59 11.36 8.87
N GLY A 24 9.65 10.59 8.64
CA GLY A 24 10.21 9.63 9.61
C GLY A 24 9.41 8.33 9.76
N GLY A 25 8.38 8.12 8.93
CA GLY A 25 7.55 6.94 8.90
C GLY A 25 8.19 5.79 8.11
N THR A 26 8.19 4.58 8.68
CA THR A 26 8.58 3.36 7.96
C THR A 26 7.39 2.40 7.88
N PRO A 27 7.08 1.84 6.70
CA PRO A 27 6.00 0.85 6.59
C PRO A 27 6.27 -0.38 7.46
N SER A 28 5.26 -0.82 8.20
CA SER A 28 5.31 -2.08 8.96
C SER A 28 5.49 -3.29 8.03
N ALA A 29 5.92 -4.44 8.55
CA ALA A 29 6.02 -5.68 7.76
C ALA A 29 4.69 -6.06 7.08
N PHE A 30 3.56 -5.83 7.76
CA PHE A 30 2.23 -5.98 7.19
C PHE A 30 2.01 -5.07 5.98
N THR A 31 2.36 -3.79 6.12
CA THR A 31 2.18 -2.78 5.07
C THR A 31 3.09 -3.07 3.88
N LYS A 32 4.35 -3.47 4.12
CA LYS A 32 5.29 -3.88 3.06
C LYS A 32 4.74 -5.04 2.23
N ASN A 33 4.28 -6.11 2.88
CA ASN A 33 3.72 -7.26 2.18
C ASN A 33 2.48 -6.87 1.37
N LEU A 34 1.60 -6.07 1.95
CA LEU A 34 0.37 -5.63 1.29
C LEU A 34 0.65 -4.73 0.06
N LEU A 35 1.66 -3.86 0.15
CA LEU A 35 2.10 -3.03 -0.98
C LEU A 35 2.72 -3.89 -2.10
N THR A 36 3.51 -4.91 -1.76
CA THR A 36 4.05 -5.87 -2.74
C THR A 36 2.95 -6.61 -3.49
N GLU A 37 1.89 -7.04 -2.80
CA GLU A 37 0.72 -7.67 -3.44
C GLU A 37 0.00 -6.70 -4.39
N TYR A 38 -0.08 -5.42 -4.03
CA TYR A 38 -0.66 -4.37 -4.86
C TYR A 38 0.20 -4.11 -6.11
N GLU A 39 1.53 -3.99 -5.97
CA GLU A 39 2.44 -3.83 -7.11
C GLU A 39 2.26 -4.96 -8.13
N ASN A 40 2.24 -6.21 -7.65
CA ASN A 40 2.03 -7.40 -8.45
C ASN A 40 0.62 -7.51 -9.06
N GLY A 41 -0.31 -6.62 -8.70
CA GLY A 41 -1.69 -6.64 -9.18
C GLY A 41 -2.53 -7.78 -8.60
N ARG A 42 -2.05 -8.43 -7.53
CA ARG A 42 -2.78 -9.49 -6.81
C ARG A 42 -3.90 -8.92 -5.95
N VAL A 43 -3.77 -7.66 -5.53
CA VAL A 43 -4.83 -6.91 -4.85
C VAL A 43 -5.12 -5.60 -5.59
N THR A 44 -6.40 -5.21 -5.59
CA THR A 44 -6.85 -3.93 -6.13
C THR A 44 -6.65 -2.79 -5.13
N SER A 45 -6.75 -1.54 -5.58
CA SER A 45 -6.69 -0.37 -4.71
C SER A 45 -7.77 -0.39 -3.61
N ASP A 46 -8.98 -0.88 -3.91
CA ASP A 46 -10.04 -1.05 -2.92
C ASP A 46 -9.69 -2.09 -1.86
N GLN A 47 -9.14 -3.24 -2.29
CA GLN A 47 -8.71 -4.30 -1.36
C GLN A 47 -7.54 -3.84 -0.48
N LEU A 48 -6.58 -3.12 -1.06
CA LEU A 48 -5.49 -2.46 -0.34
C LEU A 48 -6.04 -1.53 0.76
N LYS A 49 -6.96 -0.63 0.39
CA LYS A 49 -7.60 0.31 1.32
C LYS A 49 -8.35 -0.40 2.44
N GLN A 50 -9.16 -1.41 2.11
CA GLN A 50 -9.92 -2.20 3.08
C GLN A 50 -9.00 -2.95 4.04
N ALA A 51 -7.90 -3.53 3.56
CA ALA A 51 -6.93 -4.23 4.40
C ALA A 51 -6.21 -3.29 5.38
N ILE A 52 -5.85 -2.07 4.94
CA ILE A 52 -5.27 -1.04 5.81
C ILE A 52 -6.29 -0.62 6.89
N LEU A 53 -7.53 -0.29 6.49
CA LEU A 53 -8.59 0.09 7.43
C LEU A 53 -8.85 -1.04 8.43
N LYS A 54 -8.97 -2.29 7.99
CA LYS A 54 -9.20 -3.43 8.88
C LYS A 54 -8.06 -3.64 9.90
N LYS A 55 -6.81 -3.38 9.50
CA LYS A 55 -5.63 -3.56 10.37
C LYS A 55 -5.50 -2.44 11.40
N TYR A 56 -5.69 -1.19 10.97
CA TYR A 56 -5.37 -0.01 11.77
C TYR A 56 -6.58 0.68 12.39
N ALA A 57 -7.77 0.62 11.77
CA ALA A 57 -9.00 1.15 12.36
C ALA A 57 -9.56 0.26 13.48
N LYS A 58 -9.04 -0.96 13.65
CA LYS A 58 -9.38 -1.82 14.79
C LYS A 58 -8.71 -1.40 16.11
N THR A 59 -7.79 -0.42 16.09
CA THR A 59 -7.25 0.23 17.30
C THR A 59 -8.14 1.41 17.71
N SER A 60 -9.42 1.14 17.91
CA SER A 60 -10.36 2.04 18.59
C SER A 60 -11.28 1.17 19.44
N ASN A 61 -10.70 0.64 20.51
CA ASN A 61 -11.38 0.21 21.73
C ASN A 61 -10.35 0.16 22.86
#